data_AF-A0A933V3A6-F1
#
_entry.id   AF-A0A933V3A6-F1
#
_cell.length_a   1.000
_cell.length_b   1.000
_cell.length_c   1.000
_cell.angle_alpha   90.00
_cell.angle_beta   90.00
_cell.angle_gamma   90.00
#
_symmetry.space_group_name_H-M   'P 1'
#
loop_
_entity.id
_entity.type
_entity.pdbx_description
1 polymer ?
#
loop_
_entity_poly.entity_id
_entity_poly.type
_entity_poly.pdbx_seq_one_letter_code
_entity_poly.pdbx_strand_id
1 'polypeptide(L)'
;MTSKNIIVCCDGTWNSPTQTDGGEPAPTNVRKLYAAVDDEADPARPRVPGDTLQIRWYDEGVGAALGFWGKLLNFLGTLLAGAWGGKLNAQAKLGVIIEGATGLGIAQNIREAYLWLSQVYQPGDRIFLFGFSRGAFQVRSLSGLLFHCGLLKPEFSGFAPELFKLYEKERKRRQQDDTRPRWQIDQNIAKLKTDGLIHDPEQFRIHFLGVWDTVAALGLPMWGWSFELFGIRTKYHDTTLVPIIEHAYHAVAMDEERSSFMPVLLRRPAYWDGKAFEQKWFRGAHADIGGGYAGFGPQKIALSDIALRWMMKKAQAAGLRYRSPVVEPTYSEVDAPLHSEVASKPAYVLSGTWPRMFPVAAQPYDPPAPELGDWHDSVGERERAITGWGERERLARLGASQGWCRPQPDPRERGWRDLEPNEKSAPVEIFSDRAWNPTGIILRAGLPYRFHAEGGWIDRDPPTCSPEGISTWRILQKNLLSLRFWACWAKRYFSAPWMQLIGMVNHPTDWQRRTLPAWMLPWFVLVKEPRELAKRQFPIGVDSVFIPAKTGPLYCFANDMWIFYGNNAGSVRLTVERLSNTGVKAEPPQTTDRLLPVLLAPLGAALGIGMTLLILAVAATAIWYTAKKALA
;
A
#
# COMPACT_ATOMS: atom_id res chain seq x y z
N MET A 1 -16.16 12.78 38.68
CA MET A 1 -16.19 13.55 37.42
C MET A 1 -16.89 12.69 36.38
N THR A 2 -17.67 13.28 35.47
CA THR A 2 -18.31 12.54 34.37
C THR A 2 -17.26 12.18 33.33
N SER A 3 -17.16 10.89 32.99
CA SER A 3 -16.27 10.38 31.92
C SER A 3 -16.55 11.09 30.59
N LYS A 4 -15.49 11.41 29.84
CA LYS A 4 -15.57 12.02 28.50
C LYS A 4 -14.96 11.14 27.42
N ASN A 5 -15.37 11.39 26.18
CA ASN A 5 -14.72 10.85 24.99
C ASN A 5 -13.60 11.79 24.53
N ILE A 6 -12.43 11.25 24.29
CA ILE A 6 -11.26 11.98 23.80
C ILE A 6 -10.92 11.44 22.41
N ILE A 7 -11.05 12.27 21.38
CA ILE A 7 -10.88 11.87 19.98
C ILE A 7 -9.56 12.44 19.44
N VAL A 8 -8.66 11.58 19.01
CA VAL A 8 -7.38 11.94 18.36
C VAL A 8 -7.45 11.54 16.90
N CYS A 9 -7.35 12.50 16.00
CA CYS A 9 -7.41 12.30 14.55
C CYS A 9 -6.06 12.67 13.92
N CYS A 10 -5.34 11.70 13.35
CA CYS A 10 -4.08 11.94 12.62
C CYS A 10 -4.24 11.71 11.13
N ASP A 11 -4.06 12.74 10.31
CA ASP A 11 -4.18 12.63 8.87
C ASP A 11 -2.90 12.07 8.20
N GLY A 12 -3.04 11.62 6.96
CA GLY A 12 -1.93 11.19 6.12
C GLY A 12 -0.98 12.34 5.76
N THR A 13 0.30 12.01 5.59
CA THR A 13 1.31 12.89 5.01
C THR A 13 0.83 13.48 3.69
N TRP A 14 1.05 14.78 3.49
CA TRP A 14 0.60 15.59 2.35
C TRP A 14 -0.87 16.03 2.36
N ASN A 15 -1.66 15.63 3.35
CA ASN A 15 -3.05 16.08 3.45
C ASN A 15 -3.13 17.34 4.30
N SER A 16 -3.87 18.34 3.81
CA SER A 16 -4.25 19.51 4.60
C SER A 16 -5.78 19.60 4.71
N PRO A 17 -6.31 20.26 5.76
CA PRO A 17 -7.75 20.51 5.89
C PRO A 17 -8.35 21.30 4.72
N THR A 18 -7.51 22.04 3.99
CA THR A 18 -7.85 22.89 2.84
C THR A 18 -7.44 22.28 1.52
N GLN A 19 -7.05 21.00 1.48
CA GLN A 19 -6.54 20.37 0.28
C GLN A 19 -7.59 20.36 -0.84
N THR A 20 -7.10 20.54 -2.06
CA THR A 20 -7.92 20.54 -3.27
C THR A 20 -7.39 19.55 -4.29
N ASP A 21 -8.29 18.97 -5.06
CA ASP A 21 -8.01 18.15 -6.22
C ASP A 21 -8.71 18.77 -7.43
N GLY A 22 -7.97 19.13 -8.47
CA GLY A 22 -8.51 19.90 -9.61
C GLY A 22 -9.09 21.27 -9.23
N GLY A 23 -8.66 21.87 -8.11
CA GLY A 23 -9.21 23.13 -7.57
C GLY A 23 -10.46 22.97 -6.70
N GLU A 24 -11.01 21.76 -6.58
CA GLU A 24 -12.17 21.46 -5.74
C GLU A 24 -11.73 20.94 -4.36
N PRO A 25 -12.43 21.30 -3.26
CA PRO A 25 -12.14 20.77 -1.93
C PRO A 25 -12.23 19.24 -1.88
N ALA A 26 -11.18 18.59 -1.40
CA ALA A 26 -11.04 17.14 -1.40
C ALA A 26 -10.59 16.60 -0.03
N PRO A 27 -11.34 16.82 1.08
CA PRO A 27 -10.90 16.45 2.41
C PRO A 27 -10.79 14.93 2.60
N THR A 28 -9.88 14.51 3.48
CA THR A 28 -9.77 13.11 3.89
C THR A 28 -10.94 12.67 4.77
N ASN A 29 -11.12 11.36 4.91
CA ASN A 29 -12.06 10.76 5.83
C ASN A 29 -11.71 11.06 7.30
N VAL A 30 -10.42 11.23 7.64
CA VAL A 30 -10.02 11.70 8.97
C VAL A 30 -10.55 13.11 9.21
N ARG A 31 -10.40 14.02 8.24
CA ARG A 31 -10.91 15.39 8.34
C ARG A 31 -12.44 15.44 8.37
N LYS A 32 -13.11 14.66 7.51
CA LYS A 32 -14.57 14.54 7.47
C LYS A 32 -15.11 14.01 8.81
N LEU A 33 -14.52 12.93 9.36
CA LEU A 33 -14.89 12.40 10.67
C LEU A 33 -14.65 13.43 11.78
N TYR A 34 -13.48 14.06 11.80
CA TYR A 34 -13.15 15.10 12.78
C TYR A 34 -14.21 16.20 12.78
N ALA A 35 -14.59 16.71 11.60
CA ALA A 35 -15.60 17.75 11.46
C ALA A 35 -17.00 17.29 11.92
N ALA A 36 -17.34 16.01 11.73
CA ALA A 36 -18.62 15.43 12.10
C ALA A 36 -18.79 15.18 13.61
N VAL A 37 -17.72 15.09 14.40
CA VAL A 37 -17.80 14.86 15.85
C VAL A 37 -18.57 15.99 16.55
N ASP A 38 -19.50 15.61 17.44
CA ASP A 38 -20.19 16.52 18.35
C ASP A 38 -19.22 16.94 19.47
N ASP A 39 -18.67 18.15 19.39
CA ASP A 39 -17.60 18.64 20.25
C ASP A 39 -18.16 19.61 21.31
N GLU A 40 -17.73 19.44 22.55
CA GLU A 40 -18.14 20.28 23.68
C GLU A 40 -17.78 21.76 23.49
N ALA A 41 -16.71 22.03 22.76
CA ALA A 41 -16.27 23.39 22.45
C ALA A 41 -17.12 24.09 21.38
N ASP A 42 -18.07 23.40 20.74
CA ASP A 42 -18.91 23.99 19.70
C ASP A 42 -19.99 24.89 20.31
N PRO A 43 -19.98 26.21 20.03
CA PRO A 43 -20.96 27.15 20.58
C PRO A 43 -22.38 26.91 20.06
N ALA A 44 -22.55 26.20 18.93
CA ALA A 44 -23.86 25.88 18.36
C ALA A 44 -24.47 24.58 18.92
N ARG A 45 -23.79 23.90 19.85
CA ARG A 45 -24.23 22.61 20.39
C ARG A 45 -25.49 22.75 21.29
N PRO A 46 -26.58 22.02 21.02
CA PRO A 46 -27.68 21.89 21.97
C PRO A 46 -27.19 21.10 23.20
N ARG A 47 -27.17 21.74 24.37
CA ARG A 47 -26.76 21.06 25.62
C ARG A 47 -27.88 20.17 26.12
N VAL A 48 -27.74 18.86 25.98
CA VAL A 48 -28.67 17.87 26.54
C VAL A 48 -28.13 17.36 27.88
N PRO A 49 -28.90 17.45 28.99
CA PRO A 49 -28.49 16.90 30.27
C PRO A 49 -28.22 15.39 30.17
N GLY A 50 -27.04 14.95 30.65
CA GLY A 50 -26.64 13.54 30.63
C GLY A 50 -25.79 13.11 29.43
N ASP A 51 -25.54 13.98 28.47
CA ASP A 51 -24.66 13.68 27.34
C ASP A 51 -23.22 13.41 27.80
N THR A 52 -22.59 12.39 27.20
CA THR A 52 -21.14 12.20 27.33
C THR A 52 -20.41 13.36 26.64
N LEU A 53 -19.61 14.09 27.43
CA LEU A 53 -18.74 15.15 26.93
C LEU A 53 -17.77 14.58 25.89
N GLN A 54 -17.46 15.33 24.83
CA GLN A 54 -16.46 14.91 23.85
C GLN A 54 -15.52 16.07 23.51
N ILE A 55 -14.23 15.77 23.46
CA ILE A 55 -13.20 16.69 23.01
C ILE A 55 -12.40 16.04 21.87
N ARG A 56 -11.92 16.84 20.93
CA ARG A 56 -11.20 16.33 19.77
C ARG A 56 -9.91 17.11 19.51
N TRP A 57 -8.93 16.41 18.96
CA TRP A 57 -7.66 16.96 18.52
C TRP A 57 -7.33 16.44 17.13
N TYR A 58 -6.72 17.30 16.32
CA TYR A 58 -6.40 17.03 14.93
C TYR A 58 -4.92 17.30 14.64
N ASP A 59 -4.26 16.32 14.06
CA ASP A 59 -2.92 16.46 13.48
C ASP A 59 -3.03 16.62 11.97
N GLU A 60 -2.55 17.76 11.46
CA GLU A 60 -2.30 17.93 10.03
C GLU A 60 -1.11 17.06 9.66
N GLY A 61 -1.30 16.12 8.72
CA GLY A 61 -0.23 15.23 8.32
C GLY A 61 0.97 16.01 7.77
N VAL A 62 2.18 15.46 7.91
CA VAL A 62 3.42 16.17 7.53
C VAL A 62 3.46 16.58 6.04
N GLY A 63 3.80 17.85 5.71
CA GLY A 63 4.03 18.43 4.36
C GLY A 63 5.46 19.04 4.21
N ALA A 64 6.04 19.56 3.10
CA ALA A 64 5.56 20.07 1.80
C ALA A 64 6.16 19.42 0.50
N ALA A 65 5.42 19.63 -0.60
CA ALA A 65 5.61 19.18 -1.98
C ALA A 65 7.05 19.30 -2.54
N LEU A 66 7.33 18.60 -3.66
CA LEU A 66 8.63 18.46 -4.35
C LEU A 66 9.71 17.60 -3.67
N GLY A 67 9.52 17.16 -2.43
CA GLY A 67 10.59 16.52 -1.65
C GLY A 67 10.99 15.09 -2.05
N PHE A 68 10.06 14.19 -2.39
CA PHE A 68 10.41 12.77 -2.53
C PHE A 68 11.32 12.49 -3.73
N TRP A 69 10.90 12.90 -4.94
CA TRP A 69 11.70 12.72 -6.15
C TRP A 69 12.88 13.67 -6.20
N GLY A 70 12.73 14.92 -5.75
CA GLY A 70 13.87 15.83 -5.61
C GLY A 70 14.95 15.29 -4.67
N LYS A 71 14.58 14.69 -3.53
CA LYS A 71 15.52 14.07 -2.57
C LYS A 71 16.06 12.73 -3.06
N LEU A 72 15.26 11.90 -3.74
CA LEU A 72 15.74 10.66 -4.34
C LEU A 72 16.72 10.96 -5.49
N LEU A 73 16.39 11.91 -6.38
CA LEU A 73 17.27 12.36 -7.46
C LEU A 73 18.54 13.01 -6.90
N ASN A 74 18.44 13.85 -5.86
CA ASN A 74 19.62 14.43 -5.20
C ASN A 74 20.46 13.38 -4.46
N PHE A 75 19.83 12.39 -3.81
CA PHE A 75 20.53 11.29 -3.14
C PHE A 75 21.24 10.39 -4.15
N LEU A 76 20.56 10.04 -5.25
CA LEU A 76 21.17 9.35 -6.39
C LEU A 76 22.33 10.21 -6.93
N GLY A 77 22.12 11.50 -7.15
CA GLY A 77 23.17 12.46 -7.55
C GLY A 77 24.38 12.51 -6.60
N THR A 78 24.15 12.42 -5.29
CA THR A 78 25.20 12.44 -4.26
C THR A 78 25.99 11.12 -4.22
N LEU A 79 25.30 9.98 -4.35
CA LEU A 79 25.95 8.67 -4.52
C LEU A 79 26.78 8.63 -5.81
N LEU A 80 26.29 9.26 -6.89
CA LEU A 80 26.98 9.37 -8.17
C LEU A 80 28.26 10.23 -8.06
N ALA A 81 28.21 11.33 -7.32
CA ALA A 81 29.38 12.17 -7.06
C ALA A 81 30.46 11.48 -6.21
N GLY A 82 30.05 10.69 -5.21
CA GLY A 82 30.97 9.91 -4.37
C GLY A 82 31.70 8.78 -5.11
N ALA A 83 31.08 8.23 -6.17
CA ALA A 83 31.71 7.22 -7.04
C ALA A 83 32.75 7.80 -8.02
N TRP A 84 32.79 9.14 -8.19
CA TRP A 84 33.64 9.85 -9.16
C TRP A 84 34.78 10.65 -8.49
N GLY A 85 35.23 10.26 -7.30
CA GLY A 85 36.49 10.74 -6.69
C GLY A 85 36.64 12.25 -6.43
N GLY A 86 35.59 13.05 -6.66
CA GLY A 86 35.63 14.50 -6.49
C GLY A 86 35.38 14.91 -5.04
N LYS A 87 36.35 15.58 -4.41
CA LYS A 87 36.14 16.33 -3.17
C LYS A 87 35.21 17.52 -3.45
N LEU A 88 33.90 17.32 -3.29
CA LEU A 88 32.93 18.41 -3.26
C LEU A 88 32.95 19.07 -1.87
N ASN A 89 33.02 20.40 -1.87
CA ASN A 89 33.21 21.25 -0.69
C ASN A 89 32.21 20.95 0.42
N ALA A 90 32.74 20.79 1.63
CA ALA A 90 32.01 20.55 2.88
C ALA A 90 31.03 21.69 3.29
N GLN A 91 30.95 22.77 2.51
CA GLN A 91 30.04 23.90 2.70
C GLN A 91 28.68 23.76 1.98
N ALA A 92 28.48 22.76 1.11
CA ALA A 92 27.14 22.42 0.58
C ALA A 92 26.24 21.68 1.60
N LYS A 93 26.54 21.82 2.90
CA LYS A 93 25.82 21.20 4.02
C LYS A 93 24.74 22.09 4.64
N LEU A 94 24.36 23.20 4.03
CA LEU A 94 23.41 24.14 4.63
C LEU A 94 22.10 24.26 3.84
N GLY A 95 20.98 24.00 4.53
CA GLY A 95 19.65 24.50 4.14
C GLY A 95 18.68 23.48 3.52
N VAL A 96 18.80 22.18 3.78
CA VAL A 96 17.75 21.24 3.33
C VAL A 96 16.61 21.31 4.32
N ILE A 97 15.46 21.86 3.94
CA ILE A 97 14.19 21.84 4.69
C ILE A 97 13.95 20.41 5.25
N ILE A 98 14.20 20.26 6.55
CA ILE A 98 14.10 19.03 7.35
C ILE A 98 12.77 19.07 8.07
N GLU A 99 11.74 18.36 7.60
CA GLU A 99 10.62 17.95 8.46
C GLU A 99 9.74 16.88 7.81
N GLY A 100 9.38 17.04 6.52
CA GLY A 100 8.32 16.20 5.91
C GLY A 100 8.68 14.80 5.40
N ALA A 101 9.94 14.49 5.09
CA ALA A 101 10.32 13.21 4.45
C ALA A 101 11.24 12.32 5.31
N THR A 102 11.58 12.79 6.52
CA THR A 102 12.63 12.18 7.34
C THR A 102 12.07 11.27 8.45
N GLY A 103 10.77 11.00 8.50
CA GLY A 103 10.15 10.31 9.64
C GLY A 103 10.28 11.05 10.99
N LEU A 104 11.08 12.13 11.05
CA LEU A 104 11.27 13.00 12.21
C LEU A 104 9.98 13.74 12.54
N GLY A 105 9.27 14.27 11.52
CA GLY A 105 7.95 14.87 11.74
C GLY A 105 6.93 13.87 12.30
N ILE A 106 6.93 12.62 11.82
CA ILE A 106 6.01 11.59 12.34
C ILE A 106 6.30 11.23 13.81
N ALA A 107 7.57 11.15 14.19
CA ALA A 107 7.95 10.95 15.59
C ALA A 107 7.53 12.15 16.45
N GLN A 108 7.64 13.37 15.94
CA GLN A 108 7.20 14.58 16.62
C GLN A 108 5.69 14.60 16.82
N ASN A 109 4.89 14.35 15.78
CA ASN A 109 3.42 14.32 15.87
C ASN A 109 2.93 13.27 16.89
N ILE A 110 3.57 12.10 16.96
CA ILE A 110 3.26 11.08 17.98
C ILE A 110 3.50 11.61 19.40
N ARG A 111 4.60 12.34 19.61
CA ARG A 111 4.94 12.93 20.92
C ARG A 111 3.99 14.06 21.29
N GLU A 112 3.58 14.87 20.33
CA GLU A 112 2.60 15.94 20.52
C GLU A 112 1.21 15.38 20.87
N ALA A 113 0.75 14.35 20.16
CA ALA A 113 -0.49 13.65 20.48
C ALA A 113 -0.44 13.03 21.90
N TYR A 114 0.69 12.42 22.27
CA TYR A 114 0.91 11.88 23.62
C TYR A 114 0.83 12.98 24.70
N LEU A 115 1.53 14.10 24.48
CA LEU A 115 1.55 15.22 25.41
C LEU A 115 0.17 15.85 25.55
N TRP A 116 -0.55 16.05 24.44
CA TRP A 116 -1.92 16.55 24.47
C TRP A 116 -2.83 15.62 25.28
N LEU A 117 -2.80 14.30 25.01
CA LEU A 117 -3.54 13.31 25.78
C LEU A 117 -3.22 13.38 27.27
N SER A 118 -1.94 13.53 27.63
CA SER A 118 -1.48 13.64 29.01
C SER A 118 -2.08 14.85 29.73
N GLN A 119 -2.35 15.95 29.01
CA GLN A 119 -2.96 17.16 29.60
C GLN A 119 -4.47 17.04 29.80
N VAL A 120 -5.17 16.30 28.95
CA VAL A 120 -6.64 16.29 28.92
C VAL A 120 -7.28 15.05 29.56
N TYR A 121 -6.55 13.94 29.64
CA TYR A 121 -7.06 12.67 30.14
C TYR A 121 -7.32 12.71 31.65
N GLN A 122 -8.46 12.16 32.05
CA GLN A 122 -8.80 11.87 33.43
C GLN A 122 -9.20 10.39 33.55
N PRO A 123 -8.99 9.75 34.72
CA PRO A 123 -9.41 8.38 34.94
C PRO A 123 -10.89 8.15 34.59
N GLY A 124 -11.15 7.13 33.78
CA GLY A 124 -12.48 6.78 33.29
C GLY A 124 -12.82 7.34 31.90
N ASP A 125 -12.00 8.22 31.32
CA ASP A 125 -12.23 8.73 29.97
C ASP A 125 -11.99 7.65 28.90
N ARG A 126 -12.73 7.75 27.79
CA ARG A 126 -12.63 6.85 26.64
C ARG A 126 -11.84 7.48 25.51
N ILE A 127 -10.76 6.82 25.09
CA ILE A 127 -9.88 7.33 24.03
C ILE A 127 -10.24 6.69 22.68
N PHE A 128 -10.53 7.52 21.70
CA PHE A 128 -10.78 7.15 20.32
C PHE A 128 -9.63 7.65 19.45
N LEU A 129 -8.98 6.74 18.74
CA LEU A 129 -7.86 7.04 17.85
C LEU A 129 -8.26 6.78 16.39
N PHE A 130 -8.10 7.78 15.54
CA PHE A 130 -8.38 7.70 14.12
C PHE A 130 -7.15 8.10 13.29
N GLY A 131 -6.87 7.37 12.22
CA GLY A 131 -5.86 7.84 11.28
C GLY A 131 -5.93 7.23 9.90
N PHE A 132 -5.38 7.94 8.92
CA PHE A 132 -5.28 7.50 7.53
C PHE A 132 -3.81 7.41 7.10
N SER A 133 -3.45 6.38 6.33
CA SER A 133 -2.13 6.28 5.69
C SER A 133 -0.98 6.28 6.70
N ARG A 134 -0.14 7.32 6.71
CA ARG A 134 0.90 7.53 7.71
C ARG A 134 0.36 8.06 9.04
N GLY A 135 -0.76 8.77 9.05
CA GLY A 135 -1.50 9.10 10.28
C GLY A 135 -2.06 7.86 10.96
N ALA A 136 -2.50 6.85 10.19
CA ALA A 136 -2.84 5.53 10.73
C ALA A 136 -1.61 4.85 11.39
N PHE A 137 -0.42 4.99 10.79
CA PHE A 137 0.82 4.52 11.40
C PHE A 137 1.13 5.28 12.69
N GLN A 138 0.88 6.60 12.75
CA GLN A 138 1.06 7.42 13.95
C GLN A 138 0.17 6.95 15.10
N VAL A 139 -1.15 6.85 14.91
CA VAL A 139 -2.05 6.45 16.01
C VAL A 139 -1.82 5.02 16.50
N ARG A 140 -1.40 4.11 15.60
CA ARG A 140 -0.96 2.77 16.00
C ARG A 140 0.33 2.82 16.82
N SER A 141 1.28 3.65 16.41
CA SER A 141 2.54 3.86 17.14
C SER A 141 2.32 4.53 18.50
N LEU A 142 1.38 5.46 18.59
CA LEU A 142 0.93 6.10 19.82
C LEU A 142 0.31 5.06 20.75
N SER A 143 -0.54 4.16 20.23
CA SER A 143 -1.11 3.05 20.99
C SER A 143 -0.01 2.16 21.60
N GLY A 144 1.03 1.86 20.80
CA GLY A 144 2.22 1.17 21.26
C GLY A 144 2.97 1.90 22.38
N LEU A 145 3.24 3.19 22.20
CA LEU A 145 3.90 4.04 23.20
C LEU A 145 3.13 4.06 24.52
N LEU A 146 1.81 4.29 24.46
CA LEU A 146 0.93 4.27 25.63
C LEU A 146 0.94 2.91 26.33
N PHE A 147 0.95 1.82 25.58
CA PHE A 147 1.04 0.48 26.15
C PHE A 147 2.37 0.21 26.84
N HIS A 148 3.49 0.66 26.28
CA HIS A 148 4.82 0.36 26.79
C HIS A 148 5.32 1.32 27.87
N CYS A 149 4.76 2.52 27.96
CA CYS A 149 5.23 3.56 28.88
C CYS A 149 4.14 4.16 29.77
N GLY A 150 2.87 3.77 29.60
CA GLY A 150 1.74 4.42 30.25
C GLY A 150 1.47 5.82 29.71
N LEU A 151 0.55 6.54 30.33
CA LEU A 151 0.29 7.96 30.06
C LEU A 151 0.70 8.79 31.27
N LEU A 152 1.58 9.76 31.08
CA LEU A 152 2.00 10.69 32.15
C LEU A 152 0.79 11.49 32.66
N LYS A 153 0.75 11.73 33.98
CA LYS A 153 -0.19 12.70 34.52
C LYS A 153 0.21 14.13 34.09
N PRO A 154 -0.74 15.07 33.98
CA PRO A 154 -0.48 16.41 33.47
C PRO A 154 0.70 17.13 34.14
N GLU A 155 0.84 17.00 35.46
CA GLU A 155 1.88 17.61 36.30
C GLU A 155 3.29 17.06 36.03
N PHE A 156 3.41 15.92 35.34
CA PHE A 156 4.68 15.27 35.01
C PHE A 156 5.01 15.31 33.52
N SER A 157 4.28 16.09 32.72
CA SER A 157 4.50 16.18 31.26
C SER A 157 5.91 16.65 30.88
N GLY A 158 6.59 17.39 31.76
CA GLY A 158 8.00 17.77 31.61
C GLY A 158 8.98 16.60 31.53
N PHE A 159 8.60 15.40 32.01
CA PHE A 159 9.41 14.17 31.92
C PHE A 159 9.22 13.39 30.60
N ALA A 160 8.35 13.87 29.70
CA ALA A 160 8.08 13.19 28.44
C ALA A 160 9.34 12.98 27.56
N PRO A 161 10.28 13.94 27.43
CA PRO A 161 11.51 13.72 26.65
C PRO A 161 12.34 12.52 27.14
N GLU A 162 12.47 12.35 28.45
CA GLU A 162 13.18 11.23 29.09
C GLU A 162 12.44 9.91 28.84
N LEU A 163 11.11 9.91 28.99
CA LEU A 163 10.26 8.74 28.72
C LEU A 163 10.36 8.30 27.26
N PHE A 164 10.36 9.23 26.31
CA PHE A 164 10.52 8.90 24.89
C PHE A 164 11.91 8.33 24.59
N LYS A 165 12.97 8.89 25.18
CA LYS A 165 14.34 8.33 25.06
C LYS A 165 14.41 6.91 25.63
N LEU A 166 13.77 6.66 26.77
CA LEU A 166 13.68 5.33 27.38
C LEU A 166 12.95 4.35 26.45
N TYR A 167 11.79 4.73 25.93
CA TYR A 167 11.01 3.94 24.99
C TYR A 167 11.82 3.57 23.75
N GLU A 168 12.48 4.55 23.13
CA GLU A 168 13.32 4.32 21.95
C GLU A 168 14.47 3.36 22.24
N LYS A 169 15.16 3.53 23.37
CA LYS A 169 16.29 2.68 23.78
C LYS A 169 15.84 1.23 24.00
N GLU A 170 14.75 1.02 24.73
CA GLU A 170 14.23 -0.30 25.04
C GLU A 170 13.77 -1.03 23.77
N ARG A 171 13.05 -0.34 22.89
CA ARG A 171 12.57 -0.91 21.63
C ARG A 171 13.71 -1.24 20.66
N LYS A 172 14.76 -0.41 20.61
CA LYS A 172 15.96 -0.70 19.80
C LYS A 172 16.67 -1.97 20.27
N ARG A 173 16.81 -2.14 21.58
CA ARG A 173 17.43 -3.32 22.21
C ARG A 173 16.70 -4.61 21.83
N ARG A 174 15.37 -4.57 21.77
CA ARG A 174 14.54 -5.75 21.47
C ARG A 174 14.63 -6.27 20.04
N GLN A 175 15.09 -5.46 19.09
CA GLN A 175 15.15 -5.84 17.67
C GLN A 175 16.49 -6.47 17.24
N GLN A 176 17.49 -6.47 18.12
CA GLN A 176 18.88 -6.83 17.81
C GLN A 176 19.30 -8.19 18.44
N ASP A 177 18.43 -9.21 18.43
CA ASP A 177 18.59 -10.50 19.16
C ASP A 177 18.18 -10.45 20.63
N ASP A 178 16.92 -10.15 20.90
CA ASP A 178 16.37 -10.24 22.25
C ASP A 178 15.20 -11.22 22.34
N THR A 179 15.46 -12.38 22.96
CA THR A 179 14.47 -13.40 23.29
C THR A 179 13.78 -13.16 24.64
N ARG A 180 14.05 -12.02 25.31
CA ARG A 180 13.51 -11.78 26.66
C ARG A 180 11.99 -11.61 26.66
N PRO A 181 11.28 -12.24 27.61
CA PRO A 181 9.82 -12.17 27.65
C PRO A 181 9.28 -10.78 28.05
N ARG A 182 7.98 -10.59 27.84
CA ARG A 182 7.23 -9.32 27.98
C ARG A 182 7.38 -8.63 29.35
N TRP A 183 7.69 -9.38 30.42
CA TRP A 183 7.79 -8.91 31.81
C TRP A 183 8.76 -7.74 32.07
N GLN A 184 9.73 -7.45 31.20
CA GLN A 184 10.61 -6.27 31.36
C GLN A 184 9.93 -4.93 31.01
N ILE A 185 8.90 -4.93 30.14
CA ILE A 185 8.07 -3.74 29.93
C ILE A 185 7.28 -3.43 31.19
N ASP A 186 6.75 -4.49 31.82
CA ASP A 186 5.98 -4.40 33.04
C ASP A 186 6.81 -3.80 34.19
N GLN A 187 8.15 -3.98 34.20
CA GLN A 187 9.03 -3.35 35.20
C GLN A 187 9.15 -1.82 35.03
N ASN A 188 9.28 -1.31 33.80
CA ASN A 188 9.34 0.14 33.56
C ASN A 188 8.00 0.79 33.93
N ILE A 189 6.89 0.18 33.50
CA ILE A 189 5.55 0.65 33.81
C ILE A 189 5.27 0.56 35.31
N ALA A 190 5.62 -0.55 35.97
CA ALA A 190 5.47 -0.72 37.41
C ALA A 190 6.26 0.33 38.18
N LYS A 191 7.48 0.65 37.74
CA LYS A 191 8.27 1.73 38.33
C LYS A 191 7.60 3.09 38.14
N LEU A 192 7.23 3.46 36.91
CA LEU A 192 6.54 4.72 36.63
C LEU A 192 5.21 4.85 37.41
N LYS A 193 4.48 3.75 37.58
CA LYS A 193 3.26 3.65 38.40
C LYS A 193 3.58 3.85 39.88
N THR A 194 4.59 3.16 40.40
CA THR A 194 5.03 3.25 41.81
C THR A 194 5.51 4.66 42.16
N ASP A 195 6.24 5.29 41.24
CA ASP A 195 6.72 6.67 41.34
C ASP A 195 5.58 7.70 41.16
N GLY A 196 4.36 7.24 40.84
CA GLY A 196 3.17 8.08 40.71
C GLY A 196 3.11 8.95 39.45
N LEU A 197 4.03 8.74 38.49
CA LEU A 197 4.24 9.58 37.31
C LEU A 197 3.16 9.41 36.23
N ILE A 198 2.57 8.21 36.15
CA ILE A 198 1.60 7.84 35.12
C ILE A 198 0.22 7.55 35.73
N HIS A 199 -0.82 7.61 34.88
CA HIS A 199 -2.14 7.07 35.20
C HIS A 199 -2.08 5.55 35.40
N ASP A 200 -3.02 5.01 36.17
CA ASP A 200 -3.08 3.58 36.46
C ASP A 200 -3.21 2.76 35.15
N PRO A 201 -2.20 1.96 34.77
CA PRO A 201 -2.21 1.15 33.56
C PRO A 201 -3.32 0.08 33.53
N GLU A 202 -3.85 -0.29 34.70
CA GLU A 202 -4.95 -1.25 34.80
C GLU A 202 -6.28 -0.63 34.37
N GLN A 203 -6.45 0.67 34.60
CA GLN A 203 -7.66 1.43 34.25
C GLN A 203 -7.52 2.14 32.89
N PHE A 204 -6.28 2.45 32.47
CA PHE A 204 -6.01 3.11 31.21
C PHE A 204 -6.26 2.18 30.01
N ARG A 205 -7.21 2.55 29.16
CA ARG A 205 -7.62 1.79 27.97
C ARG A 205 -7.78 2.71 26.77
N ILE A 206 -7.48 2.18 25.60
CA ILE A 206 -7.81 2.77 24.30
C ILE A 206 -9.14 2.15 23.88
N HIS A 207 -10.20 2.94 23.94
CA HIS A 207 -11.54 2.45 23.69
C HIS A 207 -11.74 2.05 22.22
N PHE A 208 -11.21 2.85 21.27
CA PHE A 208 -11.40 2.61 19.85
C PHE A 208 -10.16 2.96 19.03
N LEU A 209 -9.76 2.08 18.12
CA LEU A 209 -8.74 2.33 17.10
C LEU A 209 -9.36 2.12 15.71
N GLY A 210 -9.57 3.20 14.97
CA GLY A 210 -10.06 3.19 13.60
C GLY A 210 -9.01 3.67 12.62
N VAL A 211 -8.61 2.83 11.67
CA VAL A 211 -7.59 3.22 10.68
C VAL A 211 -8.05 2.99 9.25
N TRP A 212 -7.71 3.93 8.37
CA TRP A 212 -7.81 3.77 6.92
C TRP A 212 -6.41 3.54 6.34
N ASP A 213 -6.30 2.42 5.64
CA ASP A 213 -5.22 1.99 4.78
C ASP A 213 -3.82 2.32 5.28
N THR A 214 -3.44 1.72 6.42
CA THR A 214 -2.16 2.03 7.06
C THR A 214 -0.99 1.74 6.13
N VAL A 215 -0.10 2.71 5.90
CA VAL A 215 1.17 2.49 5.17
C VAL A 215 2.36 2.80 6.08
N ALA A 216 3.54 2.24 5.79
CA ALA A 216 4.70 2.58 6.62
C ALA A 216 5.09 4.04 6.45
N ALA A 217 5.51 4.63 7.56
CA ALA A 217 6.24 5.88 7.59
C ALA A 217 7.76 5.73 7.38
N LEU A 218 8.29 4.50 7.36
CA LEU A 218 9.71 4.20 7.57
C LEU A 218 10.49 4.02 6.25
N GLY A 219 11.55 4.82 6.07
CA GLY A 219 12.48 4.72 4.95
C GLY A 219 11.87 5.02 3.58
N LEU A 220 12.53 4.53 2.52
CA LEU A 220 11.99 4.50 1.16
C LEU A 220 11.33 3.13 0.91
N PRO A 221 10.00 2.99 1.02
CA PRO A 221 9.33 1.72 0.76
C PRO A 221 9.27 1.44 -0.74
N MET A 222 9.73 0.26 -1.17
CA MET A 222 9.55 -0.26 -2.54
C MET A 222 9.42 -1.79 -2.51
N TRP A 223 8.38 -2.32 -3.15
CA TRP A 223 8.05 -3.75 -3.26
C TRP A 223 8.16 -4.50 -1.91
N GLY A 224 7.58 -3.89 -0.87
CA GLY A 224 7.55 -4.46 0.47
C GLY A 224 8.90 -4.47 1.21
N TRP A 225 9.94 -3.83 0.67
CA TRP A 225 11.20 -3.55 1.37
C TRP A 225 11.28 -2.06 1.72
N SER A 226 12.02 -1.71 2.76
CA SER A 226 12.27 -0.31 3.15
C SER A 226 13.77 -0.04 3.10
N PHE A 227 14.19 1.00 2.40
CA PHE A 227 15.61 1.41 2.40
C PHE A 227 15.86 2.46 3.47
N GLU A 228 16.85 2.21 4.33
CA GLU A 228 17.33 3.15 5.36
C GLU A 228 18.10 4.29 4.71
N LEU A 229 17.40 5.34 4.32
CA LEU A 229 18.02 6.58 3.85
C LEU A 229 18.38 7.47 5.04
N PHE A 230 19.57 8.09 4.99
CA PHE A 230 20.01 9.14 5.91
C PHE A 230 20.11 8.76 7.41
N GLY A 231 20.26 7.47 7.74
CA GLY A 231 20.41 7.03 9.14
C GLY A 231 19.16 7.22 10.01
N ILE A 232 18.02 7.51 9.39
CA ILE A 232 16.73 7.72 10.06
C ILE A 232 16.20 6.36 10.51
N ARG A 233 16.30 6.09 11.81
CA ARG A 233 15.88 4.83 12.42
C ARG A 233 14.58 5.01 13.21
N THR A 234 13.46 4.87 12.52
CA THR A 234 12.11 4.83 13.09
C THR A 234 11.71 3.41 13.55
N LYS A 235 12.70 2.57 13.82
CA LYS A 235 12.52 1.16 14.14
C LYS A 235 11.85 0.91 15.49
N TYR A 236 11.76 1.89 16.38
CA TYR A 236 11.20 1.70 17.72
C TYR A 236 9.67 1.66 17.78
N HIS A 237 8.97 2.10 16.74
CA HIS A 237 7.50 2.12 16.75
C HIS A 237 6.90 0.71 16.90
N ASP A 238 5.84 0.61 17.69
CA ASP A 238 5.02 -0.58 17.82
C ASP A 238 3.66 -0.29 17.19
N THR A 239 3.37 -0.93 16.07
CA THR A 239 2.10 -0.76 15.34
C THR A 239 1.17 -1.97 15.48
N THR A 240 1.46 -2.87 16.43
CA THR A 240 0.66 -4.06 16.68
C THR A 240 -0.63 -3.73 17.43
N LEU A 241 -1.56 -4.68 17.46
CA LEU A 241 -2.74 -4.58 18.32
C LEU A 241 -2.33 -4.86 19.78
N VAL A 242 -2.13 -3.80 20.55
CA VAL A 242 -1.74 -3.90 21.95
C VAL A 242 -2.94 -4.20 22.87
N PRO A 243 -2.74 -4.90 24.01
CA PRO A 243 -3.82 -5.36 24.90
C PRO A 243 -4.73 -4.27 25.47
N ILE A 244 -4.26 -3.02 25.54
CA ILE A 244 -5.04 -1.91 26.08
C ILE A 244 -6.10 -1.39 25.09
N ILE A 245 -6.12 -1.87 23.85
CA ILE A 245 -7.16 -1.52 22.86
C ILE A 245 -8.38 -2.45 23.06
N GLU A 246 -9.59 -1.88 22.99
CA GLU A 246 -10.86 -2.60 23.15
C GLU A 246 -11.57 -2.89 21.81
N HIS A 247 -11.60 -1.91 20.91
CA HIS A 247 -12.18 -2.04 19.58
C HIS A 247 -11.17 -1.65 18.50
N ALA A 248 -11.00 -2.48 17.47
CA ALA A 248 -10.07 -2.20 16.38
C ALA A 248 -10.68 -2.43 14.99
N TYR A 249 -10.63 -1.40 14.15
CA TYR A 249 -11.22 -1.41 12.82
C TYR A 249 -10.22 -0.90 11.78
N HIS A 250 -10.03 -1.65 10.69
CA HIS A 250 -9.11 -1.27 9.62
C HIS A 250 -9.75 -1.43 8.24
N ALA A 251 -9.94 -0.31 7.54
CA ALA A 251 -10.34 -0.29 6.14
C ALA A 251 -9.10 -0.32 5.25
N VAL A 252 -9.01 -1.25 4.31
CA VAL A 252 -7.81 -1.48 3.47
C VAL A 252 -8.16 -1.32 1.99
N ALA A 253 -7.32 -0.62 1.23
CA ALA A 253 -7.49 -0.46 -0.21
C ALA A 253 -7.13 -1.75 -0.96
N MET A 254 -8.04 -2.26 -1.79
CA MET A 254 -7.78 -3.43 -2.63
C MET A 254 -6.99 -3.09 -3.89
N ASP A 255 -7.31 -1.96 -4.53
CA ASP A 255 -6.89 -1.64 -5.90
C ASP A 255 -5.70 -0.66 -5.97
N GLU A 256 -4.97 -0.52 -4.87
CA GLU A 256 -3.74 0.26 -4.79
C GLU A 256 -2.54 -0.55 -5.29
N GLU A 257 -1.85 -0.04 -6.30
CA GLU A 257 -0.79 -0.75 -7.01
C GLU A 257 0.61 -0.17 -6.76
N ARG A 258 0.75 0.98 -6.11
CA ARG A 258 2.07 1.55 -5.81
C ARG A 258 2.76 0.69 -4.78
N SER A 259 3.93 0.16 -5.12
CA SER A 259 4.65 -0.74 -4.23
C SER A 259 5.14 -0.03 -2.95
N SER A 260 5.29 1.29 -3.00
CA SER A 260 5.60 2.18 -1.88
C SER A 260 4.44 2.37 -0.90
N PHE A 261 3.22 2.01 -1.29
CA PHE A 261 1.99 2.08 -0.50
C PHE A 261 1.51 0.69 -0.08
N MET A 262 2.41 -0.28 0.09
CA MET A 262 2.04 -1.59 0.65
C MET A 262 1.40 -1.40 2.04
N PRO A 263 0.27 -2.06 2.35
CA PRO A 263 -0.43 -1.83 3.61
C PRO A 263 0.27 -2.54 4.78
N VAL A 264 0.20 -1.94 5.97
CA VAL A 264 0.57 -2.56 7.24
C VAL A 264 -0.72 -3.12 7.81
N LEU A 265 -0.95 -4.43 7.69
CA LEU A 265 -2.17 -5.03 8.22
C LEU A 265 -2.13 -5.09 9.76
N LEU A 266 -3.31 -5.15 10.38
CA LEU A 266 -3.43 -5.53 11.78
C LEU A 266 -3.35 -7.06 11.85
N ARG A 267 -2.66 -7.57 12.86
CA ARG A 267 -2.61 -9.00 13.16
C ARG A 267 -3.35 -9.22 14.46
N ARG A 268 -4.26 -10.18 14.48
CA ARG A 268 -5.01 -10.58 15.67
C ARG A 268 -4.11 -11.46 16.55
N PRO A 269 -3.63 -10.97 17.71
CA PRO A 269 -2.87 -11.80 18.63
C PRO A 269 -3.79 -12.75 19.40
N ALA A 270 -3.25 -13.82 19.97
CA ALA A 270 -4.03 -14.82 20.72
C ALA A 270 -4.86 -14.22 21.89
N TYR A 271 -4.36 -13.16 22.54
CA TYR A 271 -5.05 -12.47 23.63
C TYR A 271 -6.18 -11.53 23.18
N TRP A 272 -6.46 -11.45 21.88
CA TRP A 272 -7.53 -10.62 21.34
C TRP A 272 -8.89 -11.32 21.32
N ASP A 273 -8.96 -12.57 21.75
CA ASP A 273 -10.21 -13.32 21.78
C ASP A 273 -11.29 -12.59 22.60
N GLY A 274 -12.51 -12.55 22.08
CA GLY A 274 -13.65 -11.83 22.66
C GLY A 274 -13.68 -10.30 22.49
N LYS A 275 -12.68 -9.67 21.84
CA LYS A 275 -12.67 -8.23 21.56
C LYS A 275 -13.13 -7.90 20.12
N ALA A 276 -13.77 -6.74 19.94
CA ALA A 276 -14.24 -6.31 18.64
C ALA A 276 -13.06 -6.04 17.68
N PHE A 277 -13.05 -6.74 16.54
CA PHE A 277 -12.05 -6.54 15.50
C PHE A 277 -12.62 -6.81 14.12
N GLU A 278 -12.43 -5.85 13.20
CA GLU A 278 -12.68 -6.07 11.78
C GLU A 278 -11.60 -5.41 10.92
N GLN A 279 -11.05 -6.18 9.99
CA GLN A 279 -10.23 -5.68 8.90
C GLN A 279 -10.93 -5.99 7.59
N LYS A 280 -11.31 -4.95 6.85
CA LYS A 280 -12.11 -5.09 5.63
C LYS A 280 -11.37 -4.49 4.43
N TRP A 281 -11.37 -5.20 3.32
CA TRP A 281 -10.81 -4.77 2.05
C TRP A 281 -11.91 -4.13 1.21
N PHE A 282 -11.69 -2.88 0.80
CA PHE A 282 -12.65 -2.08 0.04
C PHE A 282 -12.19 -1.91 -1.39
N ARG A 283 -13.15 -1.81 -2.33
CA ARG A 283 -12.89 -1.30 -3.68
C ARG A 283 -12.32 0.11 -3.59
N GLY A 284 -11.24 0.37 -4.34
CA GLY A 284 -10.56 1.66 -4.35
C GLY A 284 -9.04 1.56 -4.24
N ALA A 285 -8.37 2.57 -4.78
CA ALA A 285 -6.97 2.88 -4.46
C ALA A 285 -6.84 3.53 -3.06
N HIS A 286 -5.64 3.92 -2.65
CA HIS A 286 -5.36 4.40 -1.29
C HIS A 286 -6.28 5.55 -0.82
N ALA A 287 -6.43 6.61 -1.61
CA ALA A 287 -7.28 7.75 -1.29
C ALA A 287 -8.78 7.54 -1.64
N ASP A 288 -9.10 6.48 -2.39
CA ASP A 288 -10.49 6.01 -2.49
C ASP A 288 -10.97 5.36 -1.19
N ILE A 289 -10.08 5.06 -0.23
CA ILE A 289 -10.44 4.53 1.09
C ILE A 289 -10.28 5.59 2.18
N GLY A 290 -9.21 6.36 2.13
CA GLY A 290 -8.92 7.38 3.13
C GLY A 290 -9.44 8.78 2.83
N GLY A 291 -9.97 9.03 1.63
CA GLY A 291 -10.31 10.36 1.13
C GLY A 291 -9.07 11.12 0.63
N GLY A 292 -9.31 12.24 -0.06
CA GLY A 292 -8.26 13.02 -0.73
C GLY A 292 -8.49 13.27 -2.22
N TYR A 293 -9.46 12.58 -2.84
CA TYR A 293 -9.92 12.88 -4.19
C TYR A 293 -11.15 13.78 -4.18
N ALA A 294 -11.26 14.63 -5.20
CA ALA A 294 -12.49 15.38 -5.43
C ALA A 294 -13.64 14.41 -5.74
N GLY A 295 -14.83 14.76 -5.24
CA GLY A 295 -16.03 14.01 -5.55
C GLY A 295 -16.44 14.18 -7.02
N PHE A 296 -17.07 13.15 -7.57
CA PHE A 296 -17.50 13.12 -8.96
C PHE A 296 -18.92 13.70 -9.16
N GLY A 297 -19.09 14.46 -10.24
CA GLY A 297 -20.39 15.01 -10.65
C GLY A 297 -20.94 16.09 -9.71
N PRO A 298 -22.16 16.59 -9.99
CA PRO A 298 -22.79 17.65 -9.20
C PRO A 298 -23.07 17.26 -7.73
N GLN A 299 -23.16 15.95 -7.47
CA GLN A 299 -23.40 15.39 -6.14
C GLN A 299 -22.11 15.12 -5.36
N LYS A 300 -20.93 15.36 -5.96
CA LYS A 300 -19.61 15.14 -5.36
C LYS A 300 -19.43 13.73 -4.76
N ILE A 301 -19.81 12.71 -5.53
CA ILE A 301 -19.75 11.29 -5.12
C ILE A 301 -18.29 10.85 -4.96
N ALA A 302 -17.90 10.33 -3.79
CA ALA A 302 -16.55 9.81 -3.56
C ALA A 302 -16.57 8.36 -3.07
N LEU A 303 -15.69 7.50 -3.62
CA LEU A 303 -15.55 6.11 -3.15
C LEU A 303 -15.17 6.03 -1.66
N SER A 304 -14.40 7.01 -1.19
CA SER A 304 -13.95 7.08 0.20
C SER A 304 -15.10 7.17 1.20
N ASP A 305 -16.25 7.64 0.77
CA ASP A 305 -17.43 7.79 1.61
C ASP A 305 -18.05 6.46 2.02
N ILE A 306 -17.78 5.37 1.29
CA ILE A 306 -18.16 4.02 1.68
C ILE A 306 -17.37 3.61 2.94
N ALA A 307 -16.04 3.75 2.90
CA ALA A 307 -15.18 3.43 4.03
C ALA A 307 -15.37 4.39 5.22
N LEU A 308 -15.72 5.66 4.96
CA LEU A 308 -16.07 6.63 6.00
C LEU A 308 -17.32 6.20 6.76
N ARG A 309 -18.43 5.94 6.07
CA ARG A 309 -19.69 5.54 6.71
C ARG A 309 -19.54 4.23 7.46
N TRP A 310 -18.80 3.27 6.92
CA TRP A 310 -18.48 2.02 7.64
C TRP A 310 -17.78 2.33 8.97
N MET A 311 -16.69 3.11 8.96
CA MET A 311 -15.96 3.47 10.17
C MET A 311 -16.83 4.26 11.16
N MET A 312 -17.64 5.20 10.66
CA MET A 312 -18.51 6.01 11.49
C MET A 312 -19.56 5.17 12.22
N LYS A 313 -20.18 4.21 11.54
CA LYS A 313 -21.12 3.26 12.16
C LYS A 313 -20.46 2.44 13.26
N LYS A 314 -19.22 1.98 13.05
CA LYS A 314 -18.46 1.23 14.07
C LYS A 314 -18.14 2.10 15.29
N ALA A 315 -17.69 3.34 15.06
CA ALA A 315 -17.38 4.26 16.14
C ALA A 315 -18.63 4.71 16.90
N GLN A 316 -19.75 4.93 16.21
CA GLN A 316 -21.03 5.24 16.83
C GLN A 316 -21.56 4.09 17.69
N ALA A 317 -21.43 2.85 17.22
CA ALA A 317 -21.77 1.67 18.02
C ALA A 317 -20.90 1.53 19.27
N ALA A 318 -19.66 2.04 19.24
CA ALA A 318 -18.79 2.18 20.42
C ALA A 318 -19.08 3.46 21.25
N GLY A 319 -20.11 4.23 20.91
CA GLY A 319 -20.55 5.39 21.68
C GLY A 319 -19.87 6.72 21.35
N LEU A 320 -19.28 6.86 20.14
CA LEU A 320 -18.91 8.16 19.59
C LEU A 320 -20.17 8.90 19.07
N ARG A 321 -20.32 10.18 19.41
CA ARG A 321 -21.45 11.01 18.96
C ARG A 321 -21.04 11.94 17.83
N TYR A 322 -21.94 12.12 16.87
CA TYR A 322 -21.80 13.02 15.73
C TYR A 322 -22.84 14.15 15.81
N ARG A 323 -22.54 15.27 15.16
CA ARG A 323 -23.46 16.41 15.02
C ARG A 323 -24.72 16.00 14.26
N SER A 324 -25.84 16.64 14.58
CA SER A 324 -27.12 16.46 13.88
C SER A 324 -27.44 17.70 13.02
N PRO A 325 -27.86 17.55 11.75
CA PRO A 325 -27.92 16.28 11.01
C PRO A 325 -26.50 15.76 10.76
N VAL A 326 -26.33 14.44 10.89
CA VAL A 326 -25.08 13.81 10.45
C VAL A 326 -25.03 14.02 8.94
N VAL A 327 -24.02 14.74 8.46
CA VAL A 327 -23.72 14.80 7.03
C VAL A 327 -23.14 13.43 6.66
N GLU A 328 -24.02 12.42 6.58
CA GLU A 328 -23.67 11.18 5.91
C GLU A 328 -23.54 11.51 4.43
N PRO A 329 -22.47 11.06 3.76
CA PRO A 329 -22.40 11.15 2.32
C PRO A 329 -23.63 10.47 1.71
N THR A 330 -24.52 11.27 1.12
CA THR A 330 -25.84 10.84 0.64
C THR A 330 -25.76 10.00 -0.63
N TYR A 331 -24.64 10.07 -1.35
CA TYR A 331 -24.40 9.34 -2.58
C TYR A 331 -23.02 8.69 -2.54
N SER A 332 -23.02 7.44 -2.15
CA SER A 332 -21.83 6.60 -2.05
C SER A 332 -22.01 5.43 -3.00
N GLU A 333 -21.92 5.71 -4.29
CA GLU A 333 -22.15 4.67 -5.27
C GLU A 333 -20.86 3.87 -5.45
N VAL A 334 -20.98 2.55 -5.29
CA VAL A 334 -19.97 1.56 -5.71
C VAL A 334 -19.57 1.72 -7.17
N ASP A 335 -20.34 2.50 -7.93
CA ASP A 335 -20.19 2.82 -9.33
C ASP A 335 -19.26 4.03 -9.57
N ALA A 336 -18.75 4.72 -8.54
CA ALA A 336 -17.81 5.82 -8.78
C ALA A 336 -16.52 5.31 -9.47
N PRO A 337 -15.89 6.09 -10.38
CA PRO A 337 -14.71 5.67 -11.12
C PRO A 337 -13.53 5.32 -10.19
N LEU A 338 -12.76 4.30 -10.58
CA LEU A 338 -11.57 3.91 -9.82
C LEU A 338 -10.37 4.81 -10.14
N HIS A 339 -9.73 5.38 -9.11
CA HIS A 339 -8.55 6.20 -9.29
C HIS A 339 -7.28 5.34 -9.53
N SER A 340 -6.27 5.95 -10.15
CA SER A 340 -4.93 5.35 -10.30
C SER A 340 -3.86 6.43 -10.28
N GLU A 341 -3.12 6.49 -9.16
CA GLU A 341 -1.96 7.38 -9.02
C GLU A 341 -0.80 6.98 -9.95
N VAL A 342 -0.70 5.70 -10.30
CA VAL A 342 0.31 5.24 -11.26
C VAL A 342 0.01 5.79 -12.65
N ALA A 343 -1.27 5.81 -13.05
CA ALA A 343 -1.68 6.36 -14.33
C ALA A 343 -1.56 7.89 -14.37
N SER A 344 -1.97 8.59 -13.30
CA SER A 344 -1.90 10.06 -13.23
C SER A 344 -0.49 10.61 -13.00
N LYS A 345 0.37 9.85 -12.30
CA LYS A 345 1.75 10.24 -11.97
C LYS A 345 2.70 9.09 -12.33
N PRO A 346 3.10 8.95 -13.61
CA PRO A 346 3.93 7.86 -14.10
C PRO A 346 5.27 7.68 -13.37
N ALA A 347 5.76 8.72 -12.70
CA ALA A 347 6.95 8.63 -11.86
C ALA A 347 6.84 7.54 -10.78
N TYR A 348 5.64 7.19 -10.30
CA TYR A 348 5.47 6.08 -9.36
C TYR A 348 5.90 4.72 -9.91
N VAL A 349 5.91 4.55 -11.25
CA VAL A 349 6.43 3.35 -11.90
C VAL A 349 7.87 3.10 -11.47
N LEU A 350 8.70 4.14 -11.27
CA LEU A 350 10.10 4.01 -10.83
C LEU A 350 10.24 3.54 -9.37
N SER A 351 9.22 3.71 -8.53
CA SER A 351 9.18 3.10 -7.20
C SER A 351 8.68 1.66 -7.24
N GLY A 352 8.20 1.22 -8.40
CA GLY A 352 7.63 -0.09 -8.62
C GLY A 352 6.13 -0.15 -8.42
N THR A 353 5.48 -1.00 -9.21
CA THR A 353 4.07 -1.36 -9.04
C THR A 353 3.95 -2.82 -8.60
N TRP A 354 2.91 -3.14 -7.82
CA TRP A 354 2.53 -4.49 -7.42
C TRP A 354 1.08 -4.49 -6.89
N PRO A 355 0.16 -5.29 -7.46
CA PRO A 355 -1.17 -5.51 -6.92
C PRO A 355 -1.15 -6.06 -5.49
N ARG A 356 -2.01 -5.54 -4.61
CA ARG A 356 -2.04 -6.00 -3.22
C ARG A 356 -2.51 -7.45 -3.10
N MET A 357 -1.95 -8.14 -2.11
CA MET A 357 -2.36 -9.49 -1.73
C MET A 357 -3.54 -9.39 -0.77
N PHE A 358 -4.75 -9.51 -1.31
CA PHE A 358 -5.99 -9.48 -0.54
C PHE A 358 -6.48 -10.90 -0.23
N PRO A 359 -7.27 -11.11 0.84
CA PRO A 359 -7.82 -12.41 1.21
C PRO A 359 -8.67 -12.98 0.08
N VAL A 360 -8.66 -14.29 -0.09
CA VAL A 360 -9.59 -15.00 -0.98
C VAL A 360 -10.39 -15.95 -0.11
N ALA A 361 -11.71 -16.03 -0.32
CA ALA A 361 -12.56 -16.94 0.43
C ALA A 361 -12.03 -18.37 0.33
N ALA A 362 -11.68 -18.98 1.46
CA ALA A 362 -11.13 -20.33 1.51
C ALA A 362 -12.22 -21.34 1.17
N GLN A 363 -11.90 -22.30 0.31
CA GLN A 363 -12.71 -23.48 0.07
C GLN A 363 -12.35 -24.59 1.08
N PRO A 364 -13.20 -25.60 1.32
CA PRO A 364 -12.94 -26.66 2.31
C PRO A 364 -11.61 -27.41 2.11
N TYR A 365 -11.09 -27.43 0.88
CA TYR A 365 -9.84 -28.07 0.50
C TYR A 365 -8.63 -27.10 0.47
N ASP A 366 -8.84 -25.79 0.68
CA ASP A 366 -7.74 -24.83 0.72
C ASP A 366 -6.95 -24.99 2.04
N PRO A 367 -5.60 -24.87 2.01
CA PRO A 367 -4.81 -24.87 3.23
C PRO A 367 -5.13 -23.62 4.09
N PRO A 368 -4.85 -23.65 5.41
CA PRO A 368 -5.07 -22.49 6.27
C PRO A 368 -4.34 -21.24 5.75
N ALA A 369 -5.09 -20.19 5.47
CA ALA A 369 -4.56 -18.92 4.99
C ALA A 369 -4.24 -17.98 6.16
N PRO A 370 -3.28 -17.04 6.00
CA PRO A 370 -3.08 -15.99 6.98
C PRO A 370 -4.36 -15.15 7.14
N GLU A 371 -4.67 -14.75 8.37
CA GLU A 371 -5.81 -13.89 8.66
C GLU A 371 -5.55 -12.47 8.13
N LEU A 372 -5.95 -12.20 6.88
CA LEU A 372 -5.79 -10.91 6.23
C LEU A 372 -7.05 -10.04 6.29
N GLY A 373 -8.10 -10.49 6.99
CA GLY A 373 -9.43 -9.85 7.01
C GLY A 373 -10.35 -10.38 5.92
N ASP A 374 -11.44 -9.66 5.65
CA ASP A 374 -12.46 -10.05 4.67
C ASP A 374 -12.70 -8.96 3.63
N TRP A 375 -13.46 -9.29 2.59
CA TRP A 375 -13.96 -8.28 1.66
C TRP A 375 -15.09 -7.45 2.31
N HIS A 376 -15.12 -6.17 1.97
CA HIS A 376 -16.30 -5.35 2.13
C HIS A 376 -17.23 -5.54 0.92
N ASP A 377 -18.53 -5.31 1.08
CA ASP A 377 -19.55 -5.50 0.04
C ASP A 377 -19.25 -4.71 -1.25
N SER A 378 -18.62 -3.54 -1.10
CA SER A 378 -18.17 -2.71 -2.24
C SER A 378 -17.22 -3.43 -3.20
N VAL A 379 -16.54 -4.50 -2.76
CA VAL A 379 -15.71 -5.33 -3.64
C VAL A 379 -16.58 -6.19 -4.54
N GLY A 380 -17.63 -6.84 -4.01
CA GLY A 380 -18.51 -7.72 -4.79
C GLY A 380 -19.53 -6.94 -5.62
N GLU A 381 -19.96 -5.77 -5.12
CA GLU A 381 -20.93 -4.91 -5.81
C GLU A 381 -20.39 -4.26 -7.09
N ARG A 382 -19.07 -4.18 -7.22
CA ARG A 382 -18.39 -3.58 -8.39
C ARG A 382 -18.75 -4.28 -9.70
N GLU A 383 -19.03 -5.58 -9.68
CA GLU A 383 -19.38 -6.37 -10.86
C GLU A 383 -20.81 -6.05 -11.34
N ARG A 384 -21.77 -5.95 -10.41
CA ARG A 384 -23.17 -5.61 -10.70
C ARG A 384 -23.32 -4.23 -11.34
N ALA A 385 -22.49 -3.28 -10.94
CA ALA A 385 -22.44 -1.92 -11.45
C ALA A 385 -22.08 -1.83 -12.95
N ILE A 386 -21.28 -2.77 -13.45
CA ILE A 386 -20.71 -2.75 -14.82
C ILE A 386 -21.56 -3.56 -15.78
N THR A 387 -22.16 -4.66 -15.32
CA THR A 387 -22.98 -5.53 -16.17
C THR A 387 -24.39 -4.99 -16.38
N GLY A 388 -24.88 -4.13 -15.47
CA GLY A 388 -26.24 -3.56 -15.54
C GLY A 388 -26.37 -2.30 -16.41
N TRP A 389 -25.27 -1.57 -16.65
CA TRP A 389 -25.25 -0.30 -17.39
C TRP A 389 -23.96 -0.22 -18.22
N GLY A 390 -24.04 0.19 -19.48
CA GLY A 390 -22.82 0.47 -20.26
C GLY A 390 -21.99 1.58 -19.57
N GLU A 391 -20.65 1.56 -19.68
CA GLU A 391 -19.77 2.57 -19.06
C GLU A 391 -20.21 4.02 -19.37
N ARG A 392 -20.72 4.24 -20.58
CA ARG A 392 -21.28 5.53 -21.02
C ARG A 392 -22.55 5.94 -20.27
N GLU A 393 -23.45 5.01 -19.98
CA GLU A 393 -24.69 5.25 -19.22
C GLU A 393 -24.39 5.46 -17.73
N ARG A 394 -23.45 4.68 -17.19
CA ARG A 394 -22.93 4.84 -15.83
C ARG A 394 -22.30 6.23 -15.65
N LEU A 395 -21.41 6.63 -16.55
CA LEU A 395 -20.77 7.96 -16.50
C LEU A 395 -21.78 9.09 -16.75
N ALA A 396 -22.76 8.91 -17.64
CA ALA A 396 -23.83 9.88 -17.85
C ALA A 396 -24.71 10.08 -16.60
N ARG A 397 -25.09 9.00 -15.90
CA ARG A 397 -25.80 9.05 -14.61
C ARG A 397 -25.02 9.81 -13.55
N LEU A 398 -23.71 9.61 -13.52
CA LEU A 398 -22.80 10.27 -12.58
C LEU A 398 -22.49 11.73 -12.98
N GLY A 399 -23.02 12.23 -14.10
CA GLY A 399 -22.85 13.62 -14.54
C GLY A 399 -21.48 13.90 -15.19
N ALA A 400 -20.82 12.88 -15.75
CA ALA A 400 -19.57 13.04 -16.47
C ALA A 400 -19.75 13.78 -17.80
N SER A 401 -18.82 14.67 -18.16
CA SER A 401 -18.73 15.17 -19.55
C SER A 401 -18.25 14.05 -20.49
N GLN A 402 -18.61 14.14 -21.79
CA GLN A 402 -18.29 13.11 -22.79
C GLN A 402 -16.79 12.76 -22.93
N GLY A 403 -15.88 13.58 -22.40
CA GLY A 403 -14.43 13.35 -22.44
C GLY A 403 -13.87 12.35 -21.41
N TRP A 404 -14.66 11.89 -20.44
CA TRP A 404 -14.23 10.92 -19.42
C TRP A 404 -14.49 9.45 -19.79
N CYS A 405 -15.18 9.18 -20.90
CA CYS A 405 -15.45 7.81 -21.34
C CYS A 405 -14.14 7.13 -21.76
N ARG A 406 -13.71 6.10 -21.03
CA ARG A 406 -12.65 5.24 -21.53
C ARG A 406 -13.21 4.39 -22.68
N PRO A 407 -12.40 4.09 -23.71
CA PRO A 407 -12.85 3.23 -24.81
C PRO A 407 -13.21 1.81 -24.36
N GLN A 408 -12.71 1.37 -23.19
CA GLN A 408 -12.98 0.07 -22.58
C GLN A 408 -13.03 0.17 -21.04
N PRO A 409 -13.84 -0.69 -20.37
CA PRO A 409 -13.92 -0.74 -18.91
C PRO A 409 -12.54 -1.02 -18.29
N ASP A 410 -12.23 -0.34 -17.18
CA ASP A 410 -11.01 -0.61 -16.44
C ASP A 410 -11.00 -2.06 -15.94
N PRO A 411 -10.03 -2.91 -16.34
CA PRO A 411 -9.97 -4.32 -15.93
C PRO A 411 -10.01 -4.53 -14.41
N ARG A 412 -9.54 -3.56 -13.62
CA ARG A 412 -9.58 -3.59 -12.13
C ARG A 412 -11.00 -3.57 -11.56
N GLU A 413 -11.98 -3.20 -12.38
CA GLU A 413 -13.38 -3.19 -11.99
C GLU A 413 -14.06 -4.55 -12.18
N ARG A 414 -13.40 -5.54 -12.78
CA ARG A 414 -13.96 -6.91 -12.88
C ARG A 414 -14.14 -7.53 -11.49
N GLY A 415 -15.24 -8.27 -11.32
CA GLY A 415 -15.44 -9.14 -10.16
C GLY A 415 -14.41 -10.28 -10.16
N TRP A 416 -14.05 -10.75 -8.97
CA TRP A 416 -13.16 -11.88 -8.78
C TRP A 416 -13.96 -13.14 -8.48
N ARG A 417 -13.82 -14.16 -9.33
CA ARG A 417 -14.49 -15.45 -9.15
C ARG A 417 -13.60 -16.63 -9.51
N ASP A 418 -13.90 -17.80 -8.96
CA ASP A 418 -13.38 -19.05 -9.47
C ASP A 418 -14.21 -19.58 -10.66
N LEU A 419 -13.63 -20.57 -11.34
CA LEU A 419 -14.26 -21.31 -12.43
C LEU A 419 -14.73 -22.67 -11.89
N GLU A 420 -15.84 -23.19 -12.39
CA GLU A 420 -16.32 -24.55 -12.13
C GLU A 420 -15.59 -25.60 -13.00
N PRO A 421 -15.60 -26.89 -12.64
CA PRO A 421 -14.96 -27.93 -13.47
C PRO A 421 -15.51 -27.94 -14.90
N ASN A 422 -14.59 -27.93 -15.88
CA ASN A 422 -14.85 -27.78 -17.33
C ASN A 422 -15.44 -26.42 -17.74
N GLU A 423 -15.48 -25.44 -16.83
CA GLU A 423 -15.88 -24.08 -17.19
C GLU A 423 -14.73 -23.37 -17.89
N LYS A 424 -15.05 -22.71 -19.01
CA LYS A 424 -14.16 -21.84 -19.77
C LYS A 424 -14.56 -20.38 -19.52
N SER A 425 -13.58 -19.54 -19.18
CA SER A 425 -13.80 -18.11 -18.95
C SER A 425 -14.23 -17.39 -20.22
N ALA A 426 -14.87 -16.24 -20.08
CA ALA A 426 -14.93 -15.26 -21.16
C ALA A 426 -13.49 -14.81 -21.52
N PRO A 427 -13.20 -14.44 -22.78
CA PRO A 427 -11.89 -13.93 -23.16
C PRO A 427 -11.54 -12.64 -22.41
N VAL A 428 -10.28 -12.53 -21.97
CA VAL A 428 -9.74 -11.40 -21.24
C VAL A 428 -8.64 -10.75 -22.08
N GLU A 429 -8.75 -9.45 -22.33
CA GLU A 429 -7.68 -8.69 -22.99
C GLU A 429 -6.57 -8.37 -21.99
N ILE A 430 -5.34 -8.78 -22.32
CA ILE A 430 -4.12 -8.53 -21.56
C ILE A 430 -3.31 -7.49 -22.32
N PHE A 431 -3.29 -6.26 -21.82
CA PHE A 431 -2.59 -5.15 -22.46
C PHE A 431 -1.10 -5.18 -22.16
N SER A 432 -0.28 -4.95 -23.18
CA SER A 432 1.19 -4.95 -23.05
C SER A 432 1.73 -3.67 -22.41
N ASP A 433 0.94 -2.61 -22.31
CA ASP A 433 1.30 -1.33 -21.69
C ASP A 433 1.10 -1.30 -20.16
N ARG A 434 0.68 -2.43 -19.58
CA ARG A 434 0.41 -2.60 -18.16
C ARG A 434 1.23 -3.74 -17.57
N ALA A 435 1.92 -3.45 -16.47
CA ALA A 435 2.67 -4.45 -15.71
C ALA A 435 1.75 -5.47 -15.02
N TRP A 436 0.50 -5.14 -14.77
CA TRP A 436 -0.44 -6.01 -14.05
C TRP A 436 -1.84 -5.90 -14.66
N ASN A 437 -2.27 -6.91 -15.41
CA ASN A 437 -3.65 -7.01 -15.90
C ASN A 437 -4.44 -7.92 -14.98
N PRO A 438 -5.38 -7.40 -14.17
CA PRO A 438 -6.30 -8.24 -13.41
C PRO A 438 -7.24 -8.99 -14.36
N THR A 439 -7.35 -10.30 -14.17
CA THR A 439 -8.19 -11.14 -15.05
C THR A 439 -9.63 -11.29 -14.56
N GLY A 440 -9.88 -11.05 -13.27
CA GLY A 440 -11.13 -11.40 -12.59
C GLY A 440 -11.23 -12.89 -12.21
N ILE A 441 -10.17 -13.67 -12.43
CA ILE A 441 -10.17 -15.12 -12.21
C ILE A 441 -9.34 -15.46 -10.96
N ILE A 442 -9.89 -16.31 -10.10
CA ILE A 442 -9.22 -16.92 -8.94
C ILE A 442 -8.80 -18.34 -9.31
N LEU A 443 -7.51 -18.63 -9.16
CA LEU A 443 -6.97 -19.99 -9.32
C LEU A 443 -6.87 -20.66 -7.95
N ARG A 444 -7.31 -21.92 -7.86
CA ARG A 444 -7.35 -22.71 -6.62
C ARG A 444 -6.18 -23.68 -6.55
N ALA A 445 -5.52 -23.75 -5.40
CA ALA A 445 -4.36 -24.59 -5.16
C ALA A 445 -4.62 -26.05 -5.54
N GLY A 446 -3.69 -26.67 -6.26
CA GLY A 446 -3.75 -28.08 -6.64
C GLY A 446 -4.74 -28.41 -7.78
N LEU A 447 -5.50 -27.44 -8.30
CA LEU A 447 -6.42 -27.67 -9.41
C LEU A 447 -5.78 -27.33 -10.77
N PRO A 448 -5.99 -28.13 -11.82
CA PRO A 448 -5.41 -27.87 -13.13
C PRO A 448 -6.22 -26.86 -13.94
N TYR A 449 -5.51 -25.92 -14.59
CA TYR A 449 -6.09 -24.92 -15.48
C TYR A 449 -5.36 -24.93 -16.83
N ARG A 450 -6.13 -24.89 -17.92
CA ARG A 450 -5.61 -24.66 -19.28
C ARG A 450 -5.73 -23.19 -19.65
N PHE A 451 -4.67 -22.65 -20.22
CA PHE A 451 -4.58 -21.28 -20.69
C PHE A 451 -4.44 -21.31 -22.20
N HIS A 452 -5.26 -20.52 -22.89
CA HIS A 452 -5.16 -20.34 -24.34
C HIS A 452 -5.10 -18.86 -24.66
N ALA A 453 -4.07 -18.44 -25.37
CA ALA A 453 -3.78 -17.06 -25.69
C ALA A 453 -3.59 -16.84 -27.19
N GLU A 454 -4.24 -15.82 -27.74
CA GLU A 454 -4.17 -15.46 -29.15
C GLU A 454 -3.92 -13.96 -29.34
N GLY A 455 -3.50 -13.58 -30.56
CA GLY A 455 -3.15 -12.21 -30.90
C GLY A 455 -1.66 -11.92 -30.71
N GLY A 456 -1.32 -10.68 -30.40
CA GLY A 456 0.05 -10.27 -30.25
C GLY A 456 0.20 -8.78 -29.96
N TRP A 457 1.34 -8.43 -29.39
CA TRP A 457 1.66 -7.07 -28.98
C TRP A 457 3.02 -6.64 -29.54
N ILE A 458 3.27 -5.34 -29.51
CA ILE A 458 4.51 -4.72 -29.96
C ILE A 458 5.22 -4.15 -28.73
N ASP A 459 6.54 -4.30 -28.66
CA ASP A 459 7.43 -3.51 -27.80
C ASP A 459 7.59 -2.10 -28.43
N ARG A 460 8.73 -1.44 -28.27
CA ARG A 460 9.06 -0.14 -28.87
C ARG A 460 8.91 -0.10 -30.40
N ASP A 461 9.37 -1.15 -31.07
CA ASP A 461 9.45 -1.22 -32.54
C ASP A 461 9.01 -2.63 -33.00
N PRO A 462 8.36 -2.77 -34.19
CA PRO A 462 8.04 -4.07 -34.79
C PRO A 462 9.25 -5.02 -34.88
N PRO A 463 9.04 -6.35 -34.94
CA PRO A 463 7.78 -7.05 -35.25
C PRO A 463 6.85 -7.26 -34.05
N THR A 464 5.59 -7.59 -34.35
CA THR A 464 4.62 -8.08 -33.35
C THR A 464 5.14 -9.37 -32.71
N CYS A 465 5.11 -9.42 -31.39
CA CYS A 465 5.42 -10.60 -30.59
C CYS A 465 4.12 -11.39 -30.37
N SER A 466 4.15 -12.71 -30.60
CA SER A 466 3.09 -13.61 -30.17
C SER A 466 3.14 -13.81 -28.65
N PRO A 467 2.15 -14.49 -28.04
CA PRO A 467 2.18 -14.83 -26.62
C PRO A 467 3.40 -15.66 -26.20
N GLU A 468 4.08 -16.35 -27.13
CA GLU A 468 5.35 -17.05 -26.87
C GLU A 468 6.55 -16.12 -26.64
N GLY A 469 6.42 -14.86 -27.03
CA GLY A 469 7.51 -13.90 -26.97
C GLY A 469 8.62 -14.17 -27.99
N ILE A 470 9.76 -13.51 -27.80
CA ILE A 470 10.94 -13.59 -28.66
C ILE A 470 12.13 -14.04 -27.82
N SER A 471 12.87 -15.05 -28.31
CA SER A 471 14.08 -15.54 -27.65
C SER A 471 15.06 -14.40 -27.33
N THR A 472 15.49 -14.34 -26.06
CA THR A 472 16.42 -13.32 -25.56
C THR A 472 17.76 -13.37 -26.31
N TRP A 473 18.18 -14.56 -26.75
CA TRP A 473 19.42 -14.74 -27.53
C TRP A 473 19.39 -14.03 -28.89
N ARG A 474 18.25 -14.04 -29.59
CA ARG A 474 18.08 -13.30 -30.86
C ARG A 474 18.18 -11.79 -30.67
N ILE A 475 17.85 -11.28 -29.48
CA ILE A 475 17.99 -9.87 -29.11
C ILE A 475 19.47 -9.56 -28.81
N LEU A 476 20.17 -10.46 -28.11
CA LEU A 476 21.59 -10.31 -27.73
C LEU A 476 22.55 -10.26 -28.93
N GLN A 477 22.24 -10.96 -30.02
CA GLN A 477 23.07 -10.99 -31.24
C GLN A 477 23.20 -9.62 -31.94
N LYS A 478 22.37 -8.62 -31.62
CA LYS A 478 22.29 -7.35 -32.36
C LYS A 478 23.20 -6.21 -31.90
N ASN A 479 23.98 -6.34 -30.81
CA ASN A 479 25.15 -5.49 -30.47
C ASN A 479 25.55 -5.67 -28.99
N LEU A 480 26.76 -6.15 -28.70
CA LEU A 480 27.30 -6.35 -27.33
C LEU A 480 27.38 -5.04 -26.50
N LEU A 481 27.38 -3.89 -27.17
CA LEU A 481 27.44 -2.55 -26.56
C LEU A 481 26.07 -1.86 -26.50
N SER A 482 25.00 -2.48 -27.02
CA SER A 482 23.68 -1.87 -27.04
C SER A 482 22.98 -1.94 -25.68
N LEU A 483 22.11 -0.96 -25.40
CA LEU A 483 21.27 -0.95 -24.20
C LEU A 483 20.44 -2.26 -24.05
N ARG A 484 20.08 -2.91 -25.17
CA ARG A 484 19.34 -4.19 -25.21
C ARG A 484 20.15 -5.37 -24.66
N PHE A 485 21.47 -5.38 -24.86
CA PHE A 485 22.37 -6.38 -24.28
C PHE A 485 22.36 -6.30 -22.75
N TRP A 486 22.43 -5.08 -22.23
CA TRP A 486 22.39 -4.82 -20.80
C TRP A 486 20.99 -4.91 -20.18
N ALA A 487 19.92 -4.65 -20.96
CA ALA A 487 18.52 -4.80 -20.53
C ALA A 487 18.14 -6.27 -20.24
N CYS A 488 18.90 -7.24 -20.74
CA CYS A 488 18.72 -8.64 -20.39
C CYS A 488 18.89 -8.90 -18.89
N TRP A 489 19.63 -8.04 -18.18
CA TRP A 489 19.88 -8.07 -16.74
C TRP A 489 18.88 -7.27 -15.92
N ALA A 490 17.98 -6.56 -16.59
CA ALA A 490 16.98 -5.76 -15.93
C ALA A 490 15.86 -6.64 -15.37
N LYS A 491 15.20 -6.13 -14.34
CA LYS A 491 14.12 -6.80 -13.62
C LYS A 491 12.94 -7.13 -14.56
N ARG A 492 12.78 -8.42 -14.82
CA ARG A 492 11.73 -9.10 -15.59
C ARG A 492 11.71 -10.58 -15.16
N TYR A 493 10.77 -11.38 -15.67
CA TYR A 493 10.82 -12.84 -15.46
C TYR A 493 11.93 -13.47 -16.32
N PHE A 494 13.12 -13.58 -15.73
CA PHE A 494 14.38 -13.85 -16.45
C PHE A 494 14.42 -15.20 -17.18
N SER A 495 13.70 -16.21 -16.67
CA SER A 495 13.66 -17.55 -17.26
C SER A 495 12.77 -17.66 -18.50
N ALA A 496 11.99 -16.62 -18.82
CA ALA A 496 11.13 -16.58 -20.00
C ALA A 496 11.70 -15.69 -21.13
N PRO A 497 11.32 -15.96 -22.39
CA PRO A 497 11.55 -15.07 -23.52
C PRO A 497 11.04 -13.66 -23.29
N TRP A 498 11.62 -12.71 -24.02
CA TRP A 498 11.19 -11.31 -24.04
C TRP A 498 9.75 -11.20 -24.54
N MET A 499 8.90 -10.40 -23.88
CA MET A 499 7.49 -10.23 -24.24
C MET A 499 6.64 -11.51 -24.24
N GLN A 500 7.09 -12.61 -23.63
CA GLN A 500 6.22 -13.77 -23.42
C GLN A 500 5.06 -13.39 -22.49
N LEU A 501 3.87 -13.96 -22.68
CA LEU A 501 2.76 -13.83 -21.75
C LEU A 501 3.09 -14.58 -20.45
N ILE A 502 3.09 -13.85 -19.33
CA ILE A 502 3.36 -14.38 -17.99
C ILE A 502 2.09 -14.30 -17.15
N GLY A 503 1.81 -15.38 -16.41
CA GLY A 503 0.80 -15.41 -15.36
C GLY A 503 1.43 -15.24 -13.99
N MET A 504 0.71 -14.62 -13.06
CA MET A 504 1.05 -14.52 -11.65
C MET A 504 -0.13 -14.90 -10.77
N VAL A 505 0.08 -15.83 -9.83
CA VAL A 505 -0.91 -16.14 -8.79
C VAL A 505 -0.61 -15.33 -7.54
N ASN A 506 -1.39 -14.27 -7.33
CA ASN A 506 -1.15 -13.30 -6.26
C ASN A 506 -1.72 -13.77 -4.90
N HIS A 507 -1.19 -14.87 -4.38
CA HIS A 507 -1.72 -15.51 -3.18
C HIS A 507 -1.51 -14.68 -1.89
N PRO A 508 -2.48 -14.68 -0.95
CA PRO A 508 -2.34 -14.09 0.39
C PRO A 508 -1.06 -14.54 1.10
N THR A 509 -0.17 -13.61 1.44
CA THR A 509 0.95 -13.89 2.36
C THR A 509 1.20 -12.75 3.29
N ASP A 510 1.55 -13.11 4.53
CA ASP A 510 2.07 -12.17 5.49
C ASP A 510 3.48 -11.71 5.09
N TRP A 511 3.55 -10.58 4.40
CA TRP A 511 4.79 -10.05 3.89
C TRP A 511 5.62 -9.41 5.00
N GLN A 512 6.69 -10.09 5.41
CA GLN A 512 7.66 -9.50 6.33
C GLN A 512 8.51 -8.44 5.62
N ARG A 513 8.28 -7.18 5.98
CA ARG A 513 9.08 -6.07 5.45
C ARG A 513 10.52 -6.21 5.90
N ARG A 514 11.43 -6.09 4.93
CA ARG A 514 12.86 -6.10 5.18
C ARG A 514 13.40 -4.70 5.10
N THR A 515 14.26 -4.34 6.04
CA THR A 515 15.01 -3.10 5.96
C THR A 515 16.36 -3.35 5.33
N LEU A 516 16.66 -2.64 4.25
CA LEU A 516 17.93 -2.75 3.55
C LEU A 516 18.75 -1.45 3.67
N PRO A 517 20.09 -1.55 3.65
CA PRO A 517 20.94 -0.37 3.62
C PRO A 517 20.77 0.39 2.30
N ALA A 518 20.88 1.72 2.35
CA ALA A 518 20.66 2.60 1.19
C ALA A 518 21.49 2.25 -0.05
N TRP A 519 22.73 1.76 0.13
CA TRP A 519 23.62 1.44 -0.99
C TRP A 519 23.10 0.29 -1.88
N MET A 520 22.19 -0.56 -1.37
CA MET A 520 21.56 -1.62 -2.16
C MET A 520 20.46 -1.11 -3.10
N LEU A 521 20.04 0.15 -2.95
CA LEU A 521 18.91 0.72 -3.68
C LEU A 521 19.08 0.65 -5.22
N PRO A 522 20.21 1.05 -5.83
CA PRO A 522 20.35 1.02 -7.29
C PRO A 522 20.30 -0.41 -7.85
N TRP A 523 20.95 -1.36 -7.17
CA TRP A 523 20.91 -2.78 -7.53
C TRP A 523 19.49 -3.37 -7.42
N PHE A 524 18.72 -2.94 -6.42
CA PHE A 524 17.35 -3.40 -6.22
C PHE A 524 16.37 -2.87 -7.26
N VAL A 525 16.50 -1.58 -7.62
CA VAL A 525 15.69 -0.95 -8.66
C VAL A 525 15.87 -1.67 -10.00
N LEU A 526 17.11 -2.01 -10.36
CA LEU A 526 17.38 -2.49 -11.71
C LEU A 526 17.39 -4.01 -11.86
N VAL A 527 17.95 -4.73 -10.90
CA VAL A 527 18.32 -6.14 -11.11
C VAL A 527 17.54 -7.07 -10.19
N LYS A 528 17.44 -6.72 -8.91
CA LYS A 528 16.93 -7.66 -7.90
C LYS A 528 15.43 -7.54 -7.72
N GLU A 529 14.69 -8.49 -8.28
CA GLU A 529 13.32 -8.74 -7.86
C GLU A 529 13.28 -9.38 -6.45
N PRO A 530 12.32 -9.01 -5.57
CA PRO A 530 12.08 -9.78 -4.37
C PRO A 530 11.83 -11.25 -4.74
N ARG A 531 12.60 -12.19 -4.17
CA ARG A 531 12.44 -13.63 -4.45
C ARG A 531 11.01 -14.14 -4.28
N GLU A 532 10.26 -13.50 -3.39
CA GLU A 532 8.85 -13.81 -3.12
C GLU A 532 7.89 -13.43 -4.27
N LEU A 533 8.28 -12.50 -5.15
CA LEU A 533 7.54 -12.15 -6.37
C LEU A 533 7.84 -13.19 -7.47
N ALA A 534 9.12 -13.45 -7.72
CA ALA A 534 9.60 -14.33 -8.79
C ALA A 534 9.02 -15.76 -8.70
N LYS A 535 8.79 -16.26 -7.48
CA LYS A 535 8.23 -17.61 -7.24
C LYS A 535 6.72 -17.73 -7.54
N ARG A 536 6.04 -16.62 -7.84
CA ARG A 536 4.59 -16.58 -8.09
C ARG A 536 4.23 -16.55 -9.57
N GLN A 537 5.24 -16.41 -10.42
CA GLN A 537 5.11 -16.20 -11.84
C GLN A 537 5.31 -17.52 -12.57
N PHE A 538 4.62 -17.69 -13.69
CA PHE A 538 4.75 -18.84 -14.57
C PHE A 538 4.55 -18.39 -16.03
N PRO A 539 5.30 -18.97 -16.99
CA PRO A 539 5.09 -18.68 -18.39
C PRO A 539 3.77 -19.30 -18.86
N ILE A 540 3.00 -18.56 -19.66
CA ILE A 540 1.75 -19.05 -20.25
C ILE A 540 1.97 -19.42 -21.73
N GLY A 541 2.57 -18.52 -22.53
CA GLY A 541 2.69 -18.75 -23.97
C GLY A 541 1.34 -18.74 -24.69
N VAL A 542 1.22 -19.48 -25.79
CA VAL A 542 -0.02 -19.63 -26.58
C VAL A 542 -0.95 -20.66 -25.95
N ASP A 543 -0.43 -21.81 -25.53
CA ASP A 543 -1.21 -22.84 -24.87
C ASP A 543 -0.37 -23.48 -23.76
N SER A 544 -0.95 -23.62 -22.57
CA SER A 544 -0.26 -24.26 -21.44
C SER A 544 -1.23 -24.78 -20.39
N VAL A 545 -0.75 -25.72 -19.59
CA VAL A 545 -1.45 -26.21 -18.40
C VAL A 545 -0.64 -25.91 -17.15
N PHE A 546 -1.27 -25.26 -16.19
CA PHE A 546 -0.64 -24.90 -14.92
C PHE A 546 -1.49 -25.36 -13.73
N ILE A 547 -0.79 -25.82 -12.68
CA ILE A 547 -1.38 -26.20 -11.39
C ILE A 547 -0.79 -25.25 -10.34
N PRO A 548 -1.58 -24.33 -9.76
CA PRO A 548 -1.09 -23.38 -8.80
C PRO A 548 -0.77 -24.10 -7.48
N ALA A 549 0.40 -23.80 -6.90
CA ALA A 549 0.76 -24.32 -5.58
C ALA A 549 -0.05 -23.67 -4.44
N LYS A 550 -0.63 -22.49 -4.68
CA LYS A 550 -1.39 -21.71 -3.70
C LYS A 550 -2.55 -20.98 -4.37
N THR A 551 -3.63 -20.81 -3.63
CA THR A 551 -4.84 -20.13 -4.09
C THR A 551 -4.62 -18.62 -4.17
N GLY A 552 -5.09 -17.99 -5.25
CA GLY A 552 -5.01 -16.55 -5.42
C GLY A 552 -5.57 -16.02 -6.73
N PRO A 553 -5.81 -14.70 -6.81
CA PRO A 553 -6.21 -14.03 -8.05
C PRO A 553 -5.10 -14.09 -9.10
N LEU A 554 -5.51 -14.31 -10.36
CA LEU A 554 -4.65 -14.34 -11.53
C LEU A 554 -4.47 -12.93 -12.10
N TYR A 555 -3.21 -12.53 -12.21
CA TYR A 555 -2.78 -11.38 -12.99
C TYR A 555 -1.92 -11.85 -14.16
N CYS A 556 -2.01 -11.17 -15.29
CA CYS A 556 -1.16 -11.46 -16.45
C CYS A 556 -0.47 -10.21 -16.98
N PHE A 557 0.67 -10.39 -17.63
CA PHE A 557 1.45 -9.29 -18.22
C PHE A 557 2.40 -9.78 -19.31
N ALA A 558 2.84 -8.86 -20.17
CA ALA A 558 3.90 -9.10 -21.14
C ALA A 558 5.27 -9.09 -20.44
N ASN A 559 6.16 -10.06 -20.68
CA ASN A 559 7.48 -10.14 -20.04
C ASN A 559 8.48 -9.06 -20.53
N ASP A 560 8.17 -7.81 -20.24
CA ASP A 560 9.01 -6.64 -20.50
C ASP A 560 9.72 -6.18 -19.22
N MET A 561 10.68 -5.28 -19.40
CA MET A 561 11.32 -4.59 -18.31
C MET A 561 10.32 -3.70 -17.56
N TRP A 562 10.26 -3.82 -16.23
CA TRP A 562 9.24 -3.20 -15.37
C TRP A 562 9.03 -1.67 -15.51
N ILE A 563 9.99 -0.91 -16.06
CA ILE A 563 9.82 0.54 -16.32
C ILE A 563 9.55 0.88 -17.79
N PHE A 564 9.60 -0.07 -18.71
CA PHE A 564 9.45 0.19 -20.14
C PHE A 564 8.06 -0.06 -20.69
N TYR A 565 7.16 -0.72 -19.97
CA TYR A 565 5.77 -0.96 -20.38
C TYR A 565 5.07 0.21 -21.11
N GLY A 566 5.37 1.46 -20.74
CA GLY A 566 4.79 2.64 -21.40
C GLY A 566 5.10 2.78 -22.91
N ASN A 567 6.08 2.04 -23.46
CA ASN A 567 6.43 2.00 -24.88
C ASN A 567 5.80 0.83 -25.65
N ASN A 568 5.09 -0.07 -24.97
CA ASN A 568 4.44 -1.21 -25.57
C ASN A 568 3.08 -0.80 -26.16
N ALA A 569 2.62 -1.56 -27.15
CA ALA A 569 1.30 -1.40 -27.75
C ALA A 569 0.62 -2.74 -28.04
N GLY A 570 -0.71 -2.75 -28.08
CA GLY A 570 -1.52 -3.93 -28.39
C GLY A 570 -1.87 -4.78 -27.15
N SER A 571 -2.53 -5.90 -27.41
CA SER A 571 -3.02 -6.82 -26.38
C SER A 571 -2.98 -8.26 -26.88
N VAL A 572 -2.99 -9.18 -25.92
CA VAL A 572 -3.20 -10.61 -26.15
C VAL A 572 -4.52 -10.99 -25.51
N ARG A 573 -5.31 -11.79 -26.21
CA ARG A 573 -6.58 -12.28 -25.71
C ARG A 573 -6.37 -13.64 -25.04
N LEU A 574 -6.65 -13.71 -23.74
CA LEU A 574 -6.47 -14.90 -22.91
C LEU A 574 -7.81 -15.53 -22.56
N THR A 575 -7.89 -16.85 -22.66
CA THR A 575 -8.99 -17.66 -22.10
C THR A 575 -8.44 -18.69 -21.13
N VAL A 576 -9.15 -18.91 -20.01
CA VAL A 576 -8.76 -19.87 -18.97
C VAL A 576 -9.86 -20.90 -18.79
N GLU A 577 -9.50 -22.18 -18.74
CA GLU A 577 -10.43 -23.30 -18.53
C GLU A 577 -10.00 -24.06 -17.27
N ARG A 578 -10.93 -24.33 -16.33
CA ARG A 578 -10.66 -25.25 -15.21
C ARG A 578 -10.87 -26.68 -15.68
N LEU A 579 -9.82 -27.50 -15.61
CA LEU A 579 -9.90 -28.91 -16.02
C LEU A 579 -10.48 -29.78 -14.90
N SER A 580 -11.26 -30.80 -15.27
CA SER A 580 -11.93 -31.72 -14.33
C SER A 580 -11.02 -32.81 -13.77
N ASN A 581 -9.91 -33.15 -14.44
CA ASN A 581 -9.13 -34.35 -14.16
C ASN A 581 -7.84 -34.03 -13.38
N THR A 582 -7.67 -34.60 -12.18
CA THR A 582 -6.47 -34.44 -11.33
C THR A 582 -5.26 -35.23 -11.82
N GLY A 583 -5.43 -36.10 -12.83
CA GLY A 583 -4.34 -36.85 -13.47
C GLY A 583 -3.59 -36.08 -14.57
N VAL A 584 -3.99 -34.84 -14.87
CA VAL A 584 -3.28 -33.99 -15.84
C VAL A 584 -1.94 -33.56 -15.25
N LYS A 585 -0.84 -33.99 -15.87
CA LYS A 585 0.49 -33.50 -15.50
C LYS A 585 0.61 -32.05 -15.96
N ALA A 586 1.04 -31.17 -15.06
CA ALA A 586 1.46 -29.83 -15.45
C ALA A 586 2.53 -29.95 -16.55
N GLU A 587 2.40 -29.16 -17.61
CA GLU A 587 3.47 -29.10 -18.59
C GLU A 587 4.64 -28.36 -17.96
N PRO A 588 5.87 -28.92 -17.99
CA PRO A 588 7.02 -28.20 -17.51
C PRO A 588 7.13 -26.90 -18.32
N PRO A 589 7.39 -25.76 -17.67
CA PRO A 589 7.43 -24.48 -18.37
C PRO A 589 8.42 -24.57 -19.53
N GLN A 590 7.93 -24.41 -20.76
CA GLN A 590 8.75 -24.37 -21.97
C GLN A 590 9.67 -23.15 -21.85
N THR A 591 10.86 -23.40 -21.32
CA THR A 591 11.84 -22.36 -20.96
C THR A 591 13.04 -22.57 -21.87
N THR A 592 13.08 -21.83 -22.97
CA THR A 592 14.17 -21.91 -23.96
C THR A 592 15.47 -21.28 -23.46
N ASP A 593 15.43 -20.45 -22.40
CA ASP A 593 16.56 -19.64 -21.93
C ASP A 593 17.20 -20.16 -20.61
N ARG A 594 17.20 -21.48 -20.36
CA ARG A 594 17.76 -22.07 -19.10
C ARG A 594 19.28 -21.86 -18.92
N LEU A 595 20.04 -21.69 -20.00
CA LEU A 595 21.52 -21.60 -19.96
C LEU A 595 22.04 -20.18 -19.75
N LEU A 596 21.25 -19.17 -20.11
CA LEU A 596 21.63 -17.76 -20.03
C LEU A 596 21.95 -17.27 -18.61
N PRO A 597 21.18 -17.63 -17.55
CA PRO A 597 21.51 -17.20 -16.19
C PRO A 597 22.80 -17.84 -15.66
N VAL A 598 23.09 -19.07 -16.07
CA VAL A 598 24.28 -19.83 -15.66
C VAL A 598 25.54 -19.27 -16.31
N LEU A 599 25.48 -18.93 -17.60
CA LEU A 599 26.59 -18.36 -18.36
C LEU A 599 26.91 -16.91 -17.96
N LEU A 600 25.92 -16.15 -17.48
CA LEU A 600 26.05 -14.74 -17.18
C LEU A 600 26.30 -14.43 -15.69
N ALA A 601 26.01 -15.34 -14.75
CA ALA A 601 26.22 -15.12 -13.32
C ALA A 601 27.61 -14.53 -12.90
N PRO A 602 28.75 -14.90 -13.54
CA PRO A 602 30.07 -14.35 -13.19
C PRO A 602 30.28 -12.90 -13.66
N LEU A 603 29.67 -12.49 -14.78
CA LEU A 603 29.86 -11.17 -15.40
C LEU A 603 29.13 -10.05 -14.62
N GLY A 604 27.95 -10.35 -14.06
CA GLY A 604 27.17 -9.39 -13.27
C GLY A 604 27.83 -9.01 -11.94
N ALA A 605 28.67 -9.89 -11.39
CA ALA A 605 29.43 -9.62 -10.17
C ALA A 605 30.68 -8.74 -10.40
N ALA A 606 31.22 -8.72 -11.61
CA ALA A 606 32.49 -8.05 -11.94
C ALA A 606 32.34 -6.57 -12.38
N LEU A 607 31.16 -6.14 -12.82
CA LEU A 607 30.97 -4.88 -13.56
C LEU A 607 30.34 -3.73 -12.74
N GLY A 608 30.89 -3.42 -11.56
CA GLY A 608 30.41 -2.34 -10.69
C GLY A 608 30.37 -0.94 -11.33
N ILE A 609 31.27 -0.64 -12.28
CA ILE A 609 31.38 0.69 -12.93
C ILE A 609 30.49 0.79 -14.18
N GLY A 610 30.48 -0.24 -15.03
CA GLY A 610 29.63 -0.28 -16.24
C GLY A 610 28.13 -0.31 -15.90
N MET A 611 27.77 -0.99 -14.81
CA MET A 611 26.41 -1.02 -14.31
C MET A 611 25.94 0.37 -13.85
N THR A 612 26.81 1.19 -13.24
CA THR A 612 26.51 2.57 -12.81
C THR A 612 26.17 3.49 -13.98
N LEU A 613 26.92 3.42 -15.09
CA LEU A 613 26.63 4.16 -16.33
C LEU A 613 25.33 3.71 -17.00
N LEU A 614 25.01 2.42 -16.93
CA LEU A 614 23.74 1.88 -17.38
C LEU A 614 22.55 2.39 -16.55
N ILE A 615 22.72 2.50 -15.21
CA ILE A 615 21.69 3.08 -14.31
C ILE A 615 21.35 4.51 -14.76
N LEU A 616 22.38 5.30 -15.09
CA LEU A 616 22.22 6.68 -15.54
C LEU A 616 21.50 6.77 -16.88
N ALA A 617 21.89 5.95 -17.86
CA ALA A 617 21.28 5.95 -19.18
C ALA A 617 19.81 5.49 -19.13
N VAL A 618 19.51 4.45 -18.34
CA VAL A 618 18.16 3.91 -18.18
C VAL A 618 17.25 4.89 -17.44
N ALA A 619 17.72 5.49 -16.34
CA ALA A 619 16.95 6.49 -15.61
C ALA A 619 16.69 7.75 -16.46
N ALA A 620 17.69 8.25 -17.18
CA ALA A 620 17.53 9.40 -18.07
C ALA A 620 16.55 9.11 -19.21
N THR A 621 16.59 7.90 -19.78
CA THR A 621 15.67 7.48 -20.86
C THR A 621 14.24 7.33 -20.35
N ALA A 622 14.05 6.72 -19.17
CA ALA A 622 12.73 6.58 -18.55
C ALA A 622 12.14 7.95 -18.19
N ILE A 623 12.93 8.84 -17.58
CA ILE A 623 12.52 10.22 -17.27
C ILE A 623 12.13 10.97 -18.55
N TRP A 624 12.97 10.92 -19.59
CA TRP A 624 12.69 11.56 -20.88
C TRP A 624 11.39 11.03 -21.51
N TYR A 625 11.15 9.71 -21.48
CA TYR A 625 9.95 9.12 -22.03
C TYR A 625 8.68 9.50 -21.24
N THR A 626 8.76 9.47 -19.90
CA THR A 626 7.65 9.94 -19.04
C THR A 626 7.35 11.42 -19.23
N ALA A 627 8.37 12.26 -19.40
CA ALA A 627 8.19 13.69 -19.69
C ALA A 627 7.56 13.92 -21.07
N LYS A 628 7.99 13.18 -22.09
CA LYS A 628 7.42 13.27 -23.45
C LYS A 628 5.94 12.87 -23.49
N LYS A 629 5.54 11.84 -22.73
CA LYS A 629 4.15 11.36 -22.65
C LYS A 629 3.25 12.24 -21.78
N ALA A 630 3.81 13.03 -20.87
CA ALA A 630 3.08 14.04 -20.09
C ALA A 630 2.89 15.37 -20.86
N LEU A 631 3.71 15.60 -21.89
CA LEU A 631 3.67 16.78 -22.77
C LEU A 631 2.80 16.56 -24.03
N ALA A 632 2.43 15.32 -24.33
CA ALA A 632 1.55 14.92 -25.43
C ALA A 632 0.19 14.50 -24.87
#